data_AF-A0A6I7QH01-F1
#
_entry.id   AF-A0A6I7QH01-F1
#
_cell.length_a   1.000
_cell.length_b   1.000
_cell.length_c   1.000
_cell.angle_alpha   90.00
_cell.angle_beta   90.00
_cell.angle_gamma   90.00
#
_symmetry.space_group_name_H-M   'P 1'
#
loop_
_entity.id
_entity.type
_entity.pdbx_description
1 polymer ?
#
loop_
_entity_poly.entity_id
_entity_poly.type
_entity_poly.pdbx_seq_one_letter_code
_entity_poly.pdbx_strand_id
1 'polypeptide(L)'
;MKHILSFFLLVFFAGGIIAQETLTVTVGSSTAGSGLTEIEYTFAGNDDVYNITAEVSFDNGSTFYPIPIADLEGALTNVAPGGPYSLSWDGRASFPDTFSDETIIRLVATATNFTCGDDLTFTYRESEVTYGTIERGGLCWFDRHLGAEPMPFVPADDATGNTDARLYGDLFQWGRGDDGHQVREPLSPATNTLSTTDQPGHGKFIRVFSSPWDWRLGGNDDLWQGVDGINNPCPPGWRLPTAAELNTERASWNAFGVVGAYASTLKWPVGGNRS
;
A
#
# COMPACT_ATOMS: atom_id res chain seq x y z
N MET A 1 1.83 0.76 20.68
CA MET A 1 0.89 0.31 19.61
C MET A 1 0.90 -1.20 19.39
N LYS A 2 2.07 -1.87 19.54
CA LYS A 2 2.25 -3.33 19.34
C LYS A 2 1.24 -4.27 20.01
N HIS A 3 0.74 -3.93 21.21
CA HIS A 3 -0.22 -4.79 21.93
C HIS A 3 -1.70 -4.48 21.64
N ILE A 4 -2.00 -3.42 20.89
CA ILE A 4 -3.38 -2.97 20.63
C ILE A 4 -3.85 -3.36 19.22
N LEU A 5 -2.93 -3.56 18.27
CA LEU A 5 -3.27 -3.90 16.89
C LEU A 5 -2.91 -5.34 16.57
N SER A 6 -3.90 -6.21 16.63
CA SER A 6 -3.85 -7.51 15.96
C SER A 6 -4.87 -7.62 14.83
N PHE A 7 -5.36 -6.45 14.43
CA PHE A 7 -6.31 -6.26 13.35
C PHE A 7 -5.66 -5.30 12.35
N PHE A 8 -5.30 -5.84 11.19
CA PHE A 8 -4.74 -5.08 10.06
C PHE A 8 -5.90 -4.61 9.19
N LEU A 9 -6.60 -3.57 9.65
CA LEU A 9 -7.52 -2.82 8.80
C LEU A 9 -6.81 -1.53 8.42
N LEU A 10 -6.80 -1.25 7.12
CA LEU A 10 -6.07 -0.13 6.52
C LEU A 10 -6.98 1.10 6.47
N VAL A 11 -6.40 2.27 6.71
CA VAL A 11 -7.16 3.51 6.94
C VAL A 11 -6.52 4.68 6.26
N PHE A 12 -7.36 5.44 5.58
CA PHE A 12 -7.03 6.68 4.92
C PHE A 12 -7.89 7.84 5.46
N PHE A 13 -7.38 9.06 5.39
CA PHE A 13 -8.08 10.27 5.81
C PHE A 13 -9.11 10.69 4.75
N ALA A 14 -10.41 10.71 5.03
CA ALA A 14 -11.44 11.12 4.05
C ALA A 14 -11.57 12.64 3.88
N GLY A 15 -10.42 13.34 3.91
CA GLY A 15 -10.35 14.78 3.67
C GLY A 15 -9.30 15.18 2.64
N GLY A 16 -8.57 14.24 2.05
CA GLY A 16 -7.56 14.50 1.03
C GLY A 16 -7.70 13.49 -0.10
N ILE A 17 -7.45 13.93 -1.33
CA ILE A 17 -7.61 13.20 -2.59
C ILE A 17 -6.96 11.81 -2.52
N ILE A 18 -7.66 10.83 -3.08
CA ILE A 18 -7.60 9.45 -2.65
C ILE A 18 -6.66 8.63 -3.55
N ALA A 19 -6.09 7.60 -2.93
CA ALA A 19 -5.27 6.58 -3.54
C ALA A 19 -5.85 5.97 -4.82
N GLN A 20 -4.92 5.48 -5.63
CA GLN A 20 -4.76 6.12 -6.92
C GLN A 20 -4.45 4.99 -7.92
N GLU A 21 -5.38 4.69 -8.85
CA GLU A 21 -5.13 3.70 -9.92
C GLU A 21 -3.81 4.07 -10.58
N THR A 22 -2.79 3.23 -10.43
CA THR A 22 -1.43 3.53 -10.88
C THR A 22 -1.14 2.78 -12.16
N LEU A 23 -1.21 3.47 -13.29
CA LEU A 23 -0.84 2.93 -14.59
C LEU A 23 0.63 3.25 -14.84
N THR A 24 1.39 2.18 -15.07
CA THR A 24 2.82 2.29 -15.34
C THR A 24 3.06 2.28 -16.85
N VAL A 25 3.57 3.38 -17.39
CA VAL A 25 3.98 3.44 -18.80
C VAL A 25 5.50 3.53 -18.87
N THR A 26 6.14 2.49 -19.40
CA THR A 26 7.57 2.49 -19.69
C THR A 26 7.81 3.24 -20.99
N VAL A 27 8.48 4.39 -20.92
CA VAL A 27 8.91 5.14 -22.11
C VAL A 27 10.38 4.80 -22.38
N GLY A 28 10.67 4.41 -23.61
CA GLY A 28 11.98 3.91 -24.03
C GLY A 28 13.12 4.93 -23.87
N SER A 29 14.36 4.42 -23.94
CA SER A 29 15.60 5.14 -23.61
C SER A 29 15.84 6.41 -24.45
N SER A 30 16.20 7.51 -23.78
CA SER A 30 16.70 8.72 -24.45
C SER A 30 18.23 8.73 -24.47
N THR A 31 18.84 8.71 -25.66
CA THR A 31 20.30 8.82 -25.85
C THR A 31 20.77 10.28 -25.97
N ALA A 32 20.26 11.19 -25.12
CA ALA A 32 20.64 12.60 -25.13
C ALA A 32 21.16 13.00 -23.74
N GLY A 33 22.44 13.35 -23.67
CA GLY A 33 23.14 13.63 -22.41
C GLY A 33 22.52 14.78 -21.61
N SER A 34 22.56 14.64 -20.28
CA SER A 34 22.36 15.63 -19.19
C SER A 34 21.58 16.94 -19.51
N GLY A 35 20.50 16.88 -20.26
CA GLY A 35 19.70 18.04 -20.69
C GLY A 35 18.20 17.73 -20.77
N LEU A 36 17.44 18.69 -21.31
CA LEU A 36 15.99 18.56 -21.48
C LEU A 36 15.67 17.35 -22.36
N THR A 37 14.90 16.41 -21.80
CA THR A 37 14.45 15.18 -22.45
C THR A 37 12.95 15.27 -22.70
N GLU A 38 12.51 14.99 -23.91
CA GLU A 38 11.09 14.92 -24.25
C GLU A 38 10.58 13.49 -24.14
N ILE A 39 9.41 13.33 -23.51
CA ILE A 39 8.77 12.07 -23.17
C ILE A 39 7.39 12.06 -23.81
N GLU A 40 7.23 11.29 -24.89
CA GLU A 40 5.93 11.06 -25.51
C GLU A 40 5.26 9.83 -24.89
N TYR A 41 3.99 9.95 -24.55
CA TYR A 41 3.25 8.84 -23.96
C TYR A 41 1.77 8.82 -24.35
N THR A 42 1.22 7.60 -24.28
CA THR A 42 -0.22 7.31 -24.32
C THR A 42 -0.49 6.30 -23.23
N PHE A 43 -1.68 6.34 -22.64
CA PHE A 43 -2.07 5.36 -21.63
C PHE A 43 -3.55 5.03 -21.76
N ALA A 44 -3.90 3.77 -21.54
CA ALA A 44 -5.29 3.34 -21.43
C ALA A 44 -5.70 3.36 -19.96
N GLY A 45 -6.91 3.82 -19.68
CA GLY A 45 -7.52 3.90 -18.35
C GLY A 45 -9.03 4.05 -18.51
N ASN A 46 -9.76 4.20 -17.41
CA ASN A 46 -11.21 4.43 -17.42
C ASN A 46 -11.56 5.88 -17.83
N ASP A 47 -12.83 6.29 -17.80
CA ASP A 47 -13.23 7.68 -18.09
C ASP A 47 -12.81 8.71 -16.99
N ASP A 48 -11.92 8.32 -16.08
CA ASP A 48 -11.35 9.16 -15.04
C ASP A 48 -10.23 10.07 -15.57
N VAL A 49 -9.83 11.06 -14.76
CA VAL A 49 -8.65 11.89 -15.05
C VAL A 49 -7.54 11.59 -14.04
N TYR A 50 -6.29 11.71 -14.46
CA TYR A 50 -5.12 11.21 -13.74
C TYR A 50 -4.10 12.33 -13.47
N ASN A 51 -3.40 12.25 -12.34
CA ASN A 51 -2.16 12.97 -12.09
C ASN A 51 -0.99 12.14 -12.63
N ILE A 52 0.02 12.78 -13.21
CA ILE A 52 1.15 12.08 -13.81
C ILE A 52 2.39 12.40 -12.99
N THR A 53 3.04 11.36 -12.47
CA THR A 53 4.39 11.44 -11.92
C THR A 53 5.34 10.61 -12.77
N ALA A 54 6.64 10.80 -12.57
CA ALA A 54 7.67 10.09 -13.32
C ALA A 54 8.77 9.60 -12.39
N GLU A 55 9.35 8.46 -12.73
CA GLU A 55 10.51 7.88 -12.07
C GLU A 55 11.55 7.51 -13.13
N VAL A 56 12.82 7.59 -12.76
CA VAL A 56 13.95 7.28 -13.64
C VAL A 56 14.81 6.17 -13.06
N SER A 57 15.24 5.26 -13.91
CA SER A 57 16.26 4.27 -13.62
C SER A 57 17.52 4.55 -14.41
N PHE A 58 18.66 4.43 -13.73
CA PHE A 58 20.02 4.54 -14.29
C PHE A 58 20.73 3.17 -14.35
N ASP A 59 20.06 2.10 -13.93
CA ASP A 59 20.60 0.74 -13.78
C ASP A 59 19.76 -0.28 -14.56
N ASN A 60 19.33 0.12 -15.76
CA ASN A 60 18.55 -0.69 -16.70
C ASN A 60 17.24 -1.24 -16.09
N GLY A 61 16.56 -0.42 -15.31
CA GLY A 61 15.26 -0.73 -14.72
C GLY A 61 15.31 -1.53 -13.42
N SER A 62 16.49 -1.67 -12.80
CA SER A 62 16.62 -2.42 -11.54
C SER A 62 16.15 -1.60 -10.33
N THR A 63 16.47 -0.30 -10.33
CA THR A 63 16.11 0.68 -9.30
C THR A 63 15.53 1.90 -9.97
N PHE A 64 14.41 2.41 -9.44
CA PHE A 64 13.77 3.63 -9.92
C PHE A 64 13.82 4.70 -8.83
N TYR A 65 14.14 5.93 -9.25
CA TYR A 65 14.20 7.12 -8.41
C TYR A 65 13.14 8.12 -8.86
N PRO A 66 12.39 8.74 -7.94
CA PRO A 66 11.36 9.71 -8.30
C PRO A 66 11.98 10.95 -8.96
N ILE A 67 11.38 11.40 -10.06
CA ILE A 67 11.69 12.69 -10.69
C ILE A 67 10.91 13.79 -9.95
N PRO A 68 11.58 14.86 -9.46
CA PRO A 68 10.88 16.00 -8.86
C PRO A 68 9.93 16.66 -9.86
N ILE A 69 8.68 16.92 -9.42
CA ILE A 69 7.66 17.52 -10.28
C ILE A 69 8.03 18.93 -10.78
N ALA A 70 8.90 19.65 -10.05
CA ALA A 70 9.39 20.96 -10.43
C ALA A 70 10.31 20.94 -11.67
N ASP A 71 10.87 19.77 -11.99
CA ASP A 71 11.78 19.56 -13.12
C ASP A 71 11.05 18.92 -14.32
N LEU A 72 9.72 18.78 -14.24
CA LEU A 72 8.84 18.31 -15.30
C LEU A 72 7.98 19.46 -15.83
N GLU A 73 7.93 19.60 -17.15
CA GLU A 73 7.04 20.53 -17.84
C GLU A 73 6.04 19.78 -18.72
N GLY A 74 4.77 20.15 -18.66
CA GLY A 74 3.69 19.54 -19.44
C GLY A 74 2.38 19.39 -18.65
N ALA A 75 1.44 18.62 -19.18
CA ALA A 75 0.19 18.31 -18.49
C ALA A 75 0.44 17.22 -17.43
N LEU A 76 0.49 17.61 -16.16
CA LEU A 76 0.80 16.73 -15.02
C LEU A 76 -0.41 16.45 -14.12
N THR A 77 -1.53 17.15 -14.33
CA THR A 77 -2.76 17.00 -13.54
C THR A 77 -3.97 16.97 -14.46
N ASN A 78 -5.04 16.29 -14.04
CA ASN A 78 -6.29 16.14 -14.79
C ASN A 78 -6.10 15.61 -16.23
N VAL A 79 -5.19 14.65 -16.41
CA VAL A 79 -4.89 14.04 -17.70
C VAL A 79 -5.84 12.87 -17.95
N ALA A 80 -6.68 12.94 -18.98
CA ALA A 80 -7.57 11.83 -19.35
C ALA A 80 -6.79 10.72 -20.11
N PRO A 81 -7.21 9.45 -20.05
CA PRO A 81 -6.63 8.39 -20.87
C PRO A 81 -6.71 8.65 -22.38
N GLY A 82 -5.83 7.98 -23.10
CA GLY A 82 -5.61 8.14 -24.54
C GLY A 82 -4.25 8.78 -24.78
N GLY A 83 -4.26 9.99 -25.34
CA GLY A 83 -3.09 10.72 -25.82
C GLY A 83 -3.18 10.99 -27.34
N PRO A 84 -2.07 11.40 -27.99
CA PRO A 84 -0.72 11.50 -27.45
C PRO A 84 -0.50 12.71 -26.53
N TYR A 85 0.39 12.55 -25.56
CA TYR A 85 0.86 13.58 -24.66
C TYR A 85 2.39 13.72 -24.74
N SER A 86 2.92 14.88 -24.38
CA SER A 86 4.36 15.15 -24.26
C SER A 86 4.67 15.79 -22.89
N LEU A 87 5.73 15.30 -22.24
CA LEU A 87 6.37 15.93 -21.07
C LEU A 87 7.82 16.28 -21.41
N SER A 88 8.32 17.38 -20.89
CA SER A 88 9.74 17.69 -20.87
C SER A 88 10.31 17.46 -19.47
N TRP A 89 11.48 16.84 -19.37
CA TRP A 89 12.19 16.59 -18.13
C TRP A 89 13.59 17.20 -18.16
N ASP A 90 13.95 18.02 -17.17
CA ASP A 90 15.33 18.48 -16.97
C ASP A 90 16.11 17.52 -16.06
N GLY A 91 16.76 16.52 -16.67
CA GLY A 91 17.54 15.53 -15.92
C GLY A 91 18.75 16.11 -15.18
N ARG A 92 19.27 17.27 -15.60
CA ARG A 92 20.39 17.94 -14.91
C ARG A 92 19.93 18.70 -13.68
N ALA A 93 18.72 19.25 -13.70
CA ALA A 93 18.11 19.84 -12.51
C ALA A 93 17.83 18.75 -11.46
N SER A 94 17.26 17.62 -11.88
CA SER A 94 16.90 16.53 -10.96
C SER A 94 18.10 15.77 -10.39
N PHE A 95 19.11 15.49 -11.22
CA PHE A 95 20.27 14.67 -10.84
C PHE A 95 21.59 15.28 -11.36
N PRO A 96 22.06 16.39 -10.76
CA PRO A 96 23.19 17.17 -11.28
C PRO A 96 24.54 16.42 -11.27
N ASP A 97 24.68 15.42 -10.39
CA ASP A 97 25.92 14.66 -10.19
C ASP A 97 25.86 13.23 -10.76
N THR A 98 24.78 12.89 -11.47
CA THR A 98 24.59 11.55 -12.04
C THR A 98 25.02 11.52 -13.49
N PHE A 99 25.90 10.56 -13.83
CA PHE A 99 26.37 10.33 -15.19
C PHE A 99 25.88 8.97 -15.66
N SER A 100 24.97 8.95 -16.63
CA SER A 100 24.51 7.72 -17.28
C SER A 100 24.35 7.96 -18.78
N ASP A 101 24.71 6.96 -19.58
CA ASP A 101 24.56 6.97 -21.03
C ASP A 101 23.17 6.45 -21.46
N GLU A 102 22.46 5.77 -20.56
CA GLU A 102 21.11 5.24 -20.76
C GLU A 102 20.24 5.48 -19.52
N THR A 103 18.99 5.85 -19.75
CA THR A 103 17.97 5.98 -18.69
C THR A 103 16.70 5.28 -19.12
N ILE A 104 15.95 4.76 -18.15
CA ILE A 104 14.59 4.26 -18.36
C ILE A 104 13.65 5.16 -17.57
N ILE A 105 12.68 5.76 -18.25
CA ILE A 105 11.68 6.60 -17.62
C ILE A 105 10.37 5.82 -17.52
N ARG A 106 9.79 5.87 -16.33
CA ARG A 106 8.53 5.22 -15.99
C ARG A 106 7.55 6.29 -15.55
N LEU A 107 6.45 6.44 -16.29
CA LEU A 107 5.36 7.31 -15.89
C LEU A 107 4.38 6.54 -15.02
N VAL A 108 3.89 7.21 -13.98
CA VAL A 108 2.88 6.73 -13.05
C VAL A 108 1.68 7.66 -13.17
N ALA A 109 0.66 7.21 -13.90
CA ALA A 109 -0.61 7.93 -14.01
C ALA A 109 -1.52 7.51 -12.86
N THR A 110 -2.15 8.48 -12.21
CA THR A 110 -2.85 8.27 -10.96
C THR A 110 -4.21 8.94 -10.86
N ALA A 111 -5.29 8.14 -10.80
CA ALA A 111 -6.67 8.63 -10.87
C ALA A 111 -7.00 9.70 -9.80
N THR A 112 -7.71 10.75 -10.20
CA THR A 112 -8.01 11.94 -9.39
C THR A 112 -9.41 11.92 -8.75
N ASN A 113 -10.30 11.03 -9.21
CA ASN A 113 -11.70 10.95 -8.79
C ASN A 113 -12.05 9.67 -8.04
N PHE A 114 -11.10 9.04 -7.35
CA PHE A 114 -11.48 7.99 -6.42
C PHE A 114 -12.41 8.61 -5.36
N THR A 115 -13.56 7.99 -5.12
CA THR A 115 -14.46 8.33 -4.02
C THR A 115 -14.53 7.15 -3.07
N CYS A 116 -14.52 7.40 -1.76
CA CYS A 116 -14.67 6.31 -0.80
C CYS A 116 -16.01 5.60 -1.01
N GLY A 117 -15.97 4.29 -1.27
CA GLY A 117 -17.09 3.52 -1.80
C GLY A 117 -16.76 2.84 -3.13
N ASP A 118 -15.80 3.39 -3.88
CA ASP A 118 -15.27 2.75 -5.09
C ASP A 118 -14.34 1.58 -4.72
N ASP A 119 -14.22 0.62 -5.63
CA ASP A 119 -13.25 -0.46 -5.53
C ASP A 119 -11.84 0.06 -5.87
N LEU A 120 -10.84 -0.38 -5.12
CA LEU A 120 -9.43 -0.11 -5.34
C LEU A 120 -8.72 -1.36 -5.85
N THR A 121 -8.07 -1.25 -7.00
CA THR A 121 -7.19 -2.29 -7.55
C THR A 121 -5.72 -1.89 -7.40
N PHE A 122 -4.90 -2.80 -6.88
CA PHE A 122 -3.46 -2.59 -6.68
C PHE A 122 -2.69 -3.92 -6.68
N THR A 123 -1.37 -3.85 -6.78
CA THR A 123 -0.49 -5.03 -6.69
C THR A 123 -0.21 -5.37 -5.23
N TYR A 124 -0.51 -6.60 -4.82
CA TYR A 124 -0.15 -7.18 -3.53
C TYR A 124 0.43 -8.58 -3.74
N ARG A 125 1.60 -8.87 -3.14
CA ARG A 125 2.29 -10.16 -3.31
C ARG A 125 2.47 -10.56 -4.78
N GLU A 126 2.96 -9.63 -5.59
CA GLU A 126 3.19 -9.80 -7.04
C GLU A 126 1.92 -10.15 -7.85
N SER A 127 0.73 -9.98 -7.27
CA SER A 127 -0.55 -10.25 -7.91
C SER A 127 -1.47 -9.04 -7.81
N GLU A 128 -2.28 -8.80 -8.84
CA GLU A 128 -3.31 -7.77 -8.80
C GLU A 128 -4.46 -8.23 -7.89
N VAL A 129 -4.89 -7.35 -6.98
CA VAL A 129 -5.99 -7.58 -6.04
C VAL A 129 -6.95 -6.39 -6.03
N THR A 130 -8.23 -6.67 -5.79
CA THR A 130 -9.28 -5.65 -5.70
C THR A 130 -9.95 -5.66 -4.32
N TYR A 131 -9.99 -4.49 -3.69
CA TYR A 131 -10.59 -4.26 -2.37
C TYR A 131 -11.70 -3.23 -2.50
N GLY A 132 -12.86 -3.51 -1.90
CA GLY A 132 -13.86 -2.48 -1.74
C GLY A 132 -13.41 -1.46 -0.71
N THR A 133 -14.00 -0.27 -0.72
CA THR A 133 -13.71 0.75 0.28
C THR A 133 -14.97 1.28 0.96
N ILE A 134 -14.82 1.67 2.23
CA ILE A 134 -15.94 2.03 3.09
C ILE A 134 -15.65 3.37 3.77
N GLU A 135 -16.53 4.35 3.57
CA GLU A 135 -16.46 5.61 4.30
C GLU A 135 -16.99 5.38 5.72
N ARG A 136 -16.17 5.76 6.70
CA ARG A 136 -16.55 5.68 8.09
C ARG A 136 -15.79 6.70 8.91
N GLY A 137 -16.53 7.67 9.45
CA GLY A 137 -16.01 8.62 10.43
C GLY A 137 -15.08 9.67 9.83
N GLY A 138 -15.30 10.05 8.56
CA GLY A 138 -14.40 10.95 7.85
C GLY A 138 -13.09 10.28 7.47
N LEU A 139 -13.08 8.94 7.39
CA LEU A 139 -11.95 8.11 6.96
C LEU A 139 -12.44 7.12 5.91
N CYS A 140 -11.55 6.72 4.99
CA CYS A 140 -11.82 5.65 4.04
C CYS A 140 -11.07 4.39 4.46
N TRP A 141 -11.78 3.28 4.57
CA TRP A 141 -11.25 2.00 5.06
C TRP A 141 -11.33 0.96 3.94
N PHE A 142 -10.42 -0.02 3.96
CA PHE A 142 -10.66 -1.23 3.17
C PHE A 142 -11.87 -2.00 3.71
N ASP A 143 -12.62 -2.63 2.82
CA ASP A 143 -13.78 -3.46 3.16
C ASP A 143 -13.41 -4.77 3.88
N ARG A 144 -12.12 -5.12 3.92
CA ARG A 144 -11.55 -6.29 4.60
C ARG A 144 -10.07 -6.10 4.96
N HIS A 145 -9.54 -6.99 5.80
CA HIS A 145 -8.10 -7.02 6.12
C HIS A 145 -7.25 -7.33 4.88
N LEU A 146 -6.03 -6.78 4.81
CA LEU A 146 -5.09 -7.13 3.75
C LEU A 146 -4.75 -8.62 3.79
N GLY A 147 -4.86 -9.29 2.65
CA GLY A 147 -4.72 -10.74 2.49
C GLY A 147 -5.99 -11.55 2.82
N ALA A 148 -7.12 -10.91 3.11
CA ALA A 148 -8.40 -11.59 3.28
C ALA A 148 -9.10 -11.85 1.93
N GLU A 149 -9.94 -12.88 1.86
CA GLU A 149 -10.71 -13.18 0.65
C GLU A 149 -11.87 -12.20 0.42
N PRO A 150 -12.24 -11.93 -0.86
CA PRO A 150 -13.35 -11.05 -1.19
C PRO A 150 -14.74 -11.60 -0.82
N MET A 151 -15.64 -10.72 -0.38
CA MET A 151 -17.07 -11.04 -0.18
C MET A 151 -17.81 -10.91 -1.53
N PRO A 152 -18.63 -11.89 -1.96
CA PRO A 152 -19.91 -12.20 -1.33
C PRO A 152 -19.94 -13.65 -0.85
N PHE A 153 -19.01 -14.00 0.04
CA PHE A 153 -19.04 -15.34 0.61
C PHE A 153 -20.22 -15.45 1.57
N VAL A 154 -21.25 -16.21 1.20
CA VAL A 154 -22.25 -16.70 2.16
C VAL A 154 -21.46 -17.57 3.13
N PRO A 155 -21.31 -17.20 4.42
CA PRO A 155 -20.67 -18.07 5.39
C PRO A 155 -21.32 -19.44 5.23
N ALA A 156 -20.51 -20.46 4.92
CA ALA A 156 -21.00 -21.82 4.79
C ALA A 156 -21.34 -22.24 6.21
N ASP A 157 -22.55 -21.92 6.64
CA ASP A 157 -23.04 -22.18 7.99
C ASP A 157 -22.10 -21.65 9.10
N ASP A 158 -22.30 -20.41 9.55
CA ASP A 158 -22.45 -20.22 10.99
C ASP A 158 -23.18 -18.91 11.32
N ALA A 159 -23.80 -18.89 12.50
CA ALA A 159 -24.31 -17.68 13.13
C ALA A 159 -23.18 -16.85 13.80
N THR A 160 -21.91 -17.05 13.42
CA THR A 160 -20.68 -16.59 14.10
C THR A 160 -19.55 -16.17 13.14
N GLY A 161 -19.87 -15.64 11.95
CA GLY A 161 -18.93 -15.40 10.83
C GLY A 161 -17.71 -14.53 11.10
N ASN A 162 -17.52 -14.09 12.34
CA ASN A 162 -16.29 -13.54 12.89
C ASN A 162 -15.16 -14.57 13.08
N THR A 163 -15.40 -15.89 13.03
CA THR A 163 -14.36 -16.95 13.16
C THR A 163 -13.88 -17.59 11.86
N ASP A 164 -14.29 -17.06 10.70
CA ASP A 164 -13.83 -17.58 9.41
C ASP A 164 -12.39 -17.16 9.14
N ALA A 165 -11.49 -18.14 8.99
CA ALA A 165 -10.07 -17.91 8.81
C ALA A 165 -9.72 -17.10 7.56
N ARG A 166 -10.59 -17.12 6.55
CA ARG A 166 -10.41 -16.39 5.29
C ARG A 166 -10.62 -14.88 5.43
N LEU A 167 -11.30 -14.46 6.50
CA LEU A 167 -11.52 -13.05 6.82
C LEU A 167 -10.38 -12.45 7.63
N TYR A 168 -9.49 -13.27 8.21
CA TYR A 168 -8.49 -12.78 9.16
C TYR A 168 -7.38 -11.93 8.54
N GLY A 169 -7.19 -12.04 7.23
CA GLY A 169 -6.05 -11.47 6.53
C GLY A 169 -4.74 -12.16 6.88
N ASP A 170 -3.67 -11.58 6.35
CA ASP A 170 -2.30 -12.05 6.47
C ASP A 170 -1.71 -11.81 7.89
N LEU A 171 -0.60 -12.50 8.17
CA LEU A 171 0.09 -12.58 9.45
C LEU A 171 1.24 -11.57 9.55
N PHE A 172 0.97 -10.29 9.31
CA PHE A 172 2.00 -9.26 9.38
C PHE A 172 2.61 -9.14 10.79
N GLN A 173 3.92 -8.91 10.84
CA GLN A 173 4.66 -8.55 12.07
C GLN A 173 4.92 -7.04 12.10
N TRP A 174 4.68 -6.40 13.24
CA TRP A 174 4.64 -4.93 13.29
C TRP A 174 5.92 -4.27 12.78
N GLY A 175 5.80 -3.43 11.75
CA GLY A 175 6.92 -2.72 11.11
C GLY A 175 7.69 -3.52 10.06
N ARG A 176 7.34 -4.77 9.78
CA ARG A 176 8.04 -5.62 8.79
C ARG A 176 7.40 -5.54 7.41
N GLY A 177 8.19 -5.36 6.36
CA GLY A 177 7.71 -5.46 4.98
C GLY A 177 7.12 -6.83 4.64
N ASP A 178 6.35 -6.91 3.54
CA ASP A 178 5.59 -8.08 3.11
C ASP A 178 6.46 -9.16 2.42
N ASP A 179 7.59 -9.51 3.02
CA ASP A 179 8.64 -10.41 2.50
C ASP A 179 8.27 -11.92 2.42
N GLY A 180 6.98 -12.24 2.52
CA GLY A 180 6.42 -13.60 2.46
C GLY A 180 6.15 -14.23 3.82
N HIS A 181 6.62 -13.65 4.93
CA HIS A 181 6.33 -14.15 6.27
C HIS A 181 4.85 -14.11 6.65
N GLN A 182 4.12 -13.16 6.09
CA GLN A 182 2.73 -12.87 6.41
C GLN A 182 1.76 -13.90 5.79
N VAL A 183 2.21 -14.70 4.82
CA VAL A 183 1.33 -15.59 4.07
C VAL A 183 0.72 -16.65 4.99
N ARG A 184 -0.61 -16.67 5.03
CA ARG A 184 -1.38 -17.67 5.79
C ARG A 184 -1.54 -18.99 5.05
N GLU A 185 -1.77 -18.95 3.73
CA GLU A 185 -2.01 -20.13 2.92
C GLU A 185 -1.23 -20.08 1.59
N PRO A 186 -0.31 -21.04 1.34
CA PRO A 186 0.19 -22.00 2.31
C PRO A 186 0.92 -21.28 3.46
N LEU A 187 0.78 -21.78 4.69
CA LEU A 187 1.36 -21.15 5.87
C LEU A 187 2.88 -20.99 5.74
N SER A 188 3.36 -19.76 5.95
CA SER A 188 4.80 -19.47 5.93
C SER A 188 5.56 -20.29 7.00
N PRO A 189 6.79 -20.75 6.70
CA PRO A 189 7.62 -21.38 7.72
C PRO A 189 7.93 -20.43 8.87
N ALA A 190 8.18 -20.96 10.07
CA ALA A 190 8.51 -20.17 11.24
C ALA A 190 9.98 -20.29 11.66
N THR A 191 10.48 -19.28 12.36
CA THR A 191 11.78 -19.28 13.05
C THR A 191 11.64 -18.63 14.43
N ASN A 192 12.53 -18.95 15.36
CA ASN A 192 12.58 -18.32 16.68
C ASN A 192 13.78 -17.36 16.81
N THR A 193 14.54 -17.19 15.73
CA THR A 193 15.68 -16.27 15.68
C THR A 193 15.17 -14.87 15.37
N LEU A 194 15.36 -13.94 16.31
CA LEU A 194 15.02 -12.53 16.10
C LEU A 194 15.93 -11.90 15.05
N SER A 195 15.40 -10.92 14.33
CA SER A 195 16.19 -10.13 13.37
C SER A 195 17.00 -9.04 14.07
N THR A 196 18.22 -8.80 13.62
CA THR A 196 19.03 -7.64 14.05
C THR A 196 18.85 -6.42 13.13
N THR A 197 18.11 -6.57 12.04
CA THR A 197 17.87 -5.55 11.01
C THR A 197 16.38 -5.34 10.77
N ASP A 198 16.01 -4.23 10.12
CA ASP A 198 14.60 -3.92 9.74
C ASP A 198 14.04 -4.87 8.66
N GLN A 199 14.91 -5.67 8.01
CA GLN A 199 14.56 -6.66 7.00
C GLN A 199 15.36 -7.95 7.27
N PRO A 200 14.70 -9.05 7.68
CA PRO A 200 15.37 -10.31 8.03
C PRO A 200 16.08 -11.03 6.88
N GLY A 201 15.77 -10.68 5.62
CA GLY A 201 16.29 -11.35 4.43
C GLY A 201 15.70 -12.75 4.19
N HIS A 202 14.54 -13.06 4.78
CA HIS A 202 13.85 -14.33 4.58
C HIS A 202 12.33 -14.18 4.75
N GLY A 203 11.51 -15.00 4.10
CA GLY A 203 10.05 -15.00 4.27
C GLY A 203 9.53 -15.85 5.44
N LYS A 204 10.32 -16.11 6.50
CA LYS A 204 9.87 -16.88 7.66
C LYS A 204 9.18 -15.99 8.70
N PHE A 205 8.08 -16.45 9.30
CA PHE A 205 7.45 -15.80 10.44
C PHE A 205 8.31 -15.96 11.71
N ILE A 206 8.62 -14.86 12.41
CA ILE A 206 9.48 -14.90 13.59
C ILE A 206 8.63 -15.04 14.86
N ARG A 207 8.67 -16.19 15.53
CA ARG A 207 7.93 -16.41 16.78
C ARG A 207 8.71 -15.88 17.97
N VAL A 208 8.04 -15.06 18.78
CA VAL A 208 8.63 -14.44 19.99
C VAL A 208 7.95 -15.02 21.23
N PHE A 209 8.76 -15.50 22.18
CA PHE A 209 8.25 -16.17 23.39
C PHE A 209 8.50 -15.37 24.68
N SER A 210 9.03 -14.15 24.58
CA SER A 210 9.34 -13.31 25.73
C SER A 210 9.18 -11.83 25.42
N SER A 211 8.95 -11.03 26.47
CA SER A 211 8.98 -9.57 26.42
C SER A 211 10.29 -9.07 25.75
N PRO A 212 10.23 -8.09 24.84
CA PRO A 212 9.10 -7.19 24.56
C PRO A 212 8.07 -7.69 23.54
N TRP A 213 8.11 -8.96 23.12
CA TRP A 213 7.22 -9.51 22.08
C TRP A 213 7.41 -8.78 20.74
N ASP A 214 8.67 -8.71 20.30
CA ASP A 214 9.07 -8.06 19.06
C ASP A 214 9.94 -9.01 18.26
N TRP A 215 9.64 -9.16 16.98
CA TRP A 215 10.39 -9.98 16.04
C TRP A 215 11.81 -9.43 15.80
N ARG A 216 12.01 -8.13 16.05
CA ARG A 216 13.28 -7.43 15.86
C ARG A 216 13.95 -7.14 17.20
N LEU A 217 15.24 -7.44 17.28
CA LEU A 217 16.11 -7.00 18.37
C LEU A 217 16.22 -5.47 18.37
N GLY A 218 15.97 -4.87 19.53
CA GLY A 218 15.98 -3.41 19.72
C GLY A 218 14.69 -2.70 19.30
N GLY A 219 13.79 -3.36 18.56
CA GLY A 219 12.52 -2.80 18.07
C GLY A 219 12.65 -1.57 17.17
N ASN A 220 11.63 -1.33 16.34
CA ASN A 220 11.53 -0.09 15.56
C ASN A 220 10.04 0.16 15.22
N ASP A 221 9.44 1.18 15.84
CA ASP A 221 8.01 1.48 15.67
C ASP A 221 7.73 2.44 14.50
N ASP A 222 8.79 3.00 13.91
CA ASP A 222 8.71 4.06 12.89
C ASP A 222 8.52 3.49 11.47
N LEU A 223 8.71 2.18 11.29
CA LEU A 223 8.73 1.52 9.98
C LEU A 223 7.40 1.59 9.22
N TRP A 224 6.27 1.82 9.90
CA TRP A 224 4.92 1.89 9.30
C TRP A 224 4.21 3.24 9.52
N GLN A 225 4.93 4.27 9.96
CA GLN A 225 4.28 5.53 10.32
C GLN A 225 3.97 6.39 9.09
N GLY A 226 2.68 6.63 8.85
CA GLY A 226 2.21 7.49 7.78
C GLY A 226 2.15 6.81 6.41
N VAL A 227 1.81 7.59 5.40
CA VAL A 227 1.73 7.13 4.00
C VAL A 227 3.12 6.77 3.47
N ASP A 228 4.13 7.57 3.83
CA ASP A 228 5.53 7.40 3.41
C ASP A 228 6.34 6.49 4.35
N GLY A 229 5.67 5.63 5.12
CA GLY A 229 6.33 4.68 6.02
C GLY A 229 7.22 3.69 5.25
N ILE A 230 8.46 3.48 5.72
CA ILE A 230 9.50 2.68 5.03
C ILE A 230 9.02 1.29 4.59
N ASN A 231 8.25 0.61 5.44
CA ASN A 231 7.73 -0.74 5.20
C ASN A 231 6.20 -0.75 5.06
N ASN A 232 5.56 0.38 4.74
CA ASN A 232 4.10 0.48 4.66
C ASN A 232 3.54 -0.58 3.67
N PRO A 233 2.77 -1.57 4.14
CA PRO A 233 2.27 -2.65 3.29
C PRO A 233 1.04 -2.24 2.47
N CYS A 234 0.61 -0.98 2.57
CA CYS A 234 -0.57 -0.48 1.89
C CYS A 234 -0.20 0.04 0.50
N PRO A 235 -1.15 0.06 -0.45
CA PRO A 235 -0.94 0.71 -1.74
C PRO A 235 -0.63 2.21 -1.58
N PRO A 236 -0.02 2.83 -2.61
CA PRO A 236 0.31 4.26 -2.59
C PRO A 236 -0.89 5.13 -2.17
N GLY A 237 -0.63 6.07 -1.26
CA GLY A 237 -1.66 6.92 -0.67
C GLY A 237 -2.38 6.34 0.55
N TRP A 238 -2.32 5.02 0.80
CA TRP A 238 -2.92 4.40 1.99
C TRP A 238 -1.91 4.20 3.11
N ARG A 239 -2.41 4.06 4.34
CA ARG A 239 -1.59 3.75 5.52
C ARG A 239 -2.35 2.87 6.51
N LEU A 240 -1.64 2.41 7.53
CA LEU A 240 -2.29 1.86 8.70
C LEU A 240 -3.00 2.97 9.50
N PRO A 241 -4.09 2.64 10.21
CA PRO A 241 -4.70 3.55 11.16
C PRO A 241 -3.78 3.81 12.33
N THR A 242 -3.90 5.02 12.84
CA THR A 242 -3.37 5.38 14.15
C THR A 242 -4.20 4.72 15.25
N ALA A 243 -3.61 4.60 16.44
CA ALA A 243 -4.34 4.13 17.62
C ALA A 243 -5.57 5.00 17.94
N ALA A 244 -5.52 6.30 17.67
CA ALA A 244 -6.63 7.22 17.91
C ALA A 244 -7.81 6.94 16.96
N GLU A 245 -7.53 6.70 15.67
CA GLU A 245 -8.54 6.36 14.67
C GLU A 245 -9.22 5.02 15.00
N LEU A 246 -8.44 3.99 15.35
CA LEU A 246 -9.00 2.70 15.80
C LEU A 246 -9.84 2.83 17.08
N ASN A 247 -9.37 3.61 18.05
CA ASN A 247 -10.12 3.83 19.28
C ASN A 247 -11.45 4.55 19.01
N THR A 248 -11.45 5.48 18.06
CA THR A 248 -12.65 6.21 17.61
C THR A 248 -13.63 5.28 16.92
N GLU A 249 -13.16 4.46 15.99
CA GLU A 249 -14.00 3.46 15.33
C GLU A 249 -14.56 2.44 16.33
N ARG A 250 -13.74 1.91 17.24
CA ARG A 250 -14.19 1.01 18.31
C ARG A 250 -15.25 1.63 19.22
N ALA A 251 -15.12 2.91 19.52
CA ALA A 251 -16.10 3.63 20.34
C ALA A 251 -17.44 3.86 19.61
N SER A 252 -17.47 3.72 18.29
CA SER A 252 -18.68 3.87 17.48
C SER A 252 -19.59 2.62 17.47
N TRP A 253 -19.12 1.50 18.04
CA TRP A 253 -19.86 0.24 18.02
C TRP A 253 -20.99 0.24 19.06
N ASN A 254 -22.14 -0.30 18.67
CA ASN A 254 -23.32 -0.40 19.55
C ASN A 254 -23.11 -1.37 20.74
N ALA A 255 -22.14 -2.26 20.65
CA ALA A 255 -21.76 -3.18 21.71
C ALA A 255 -20.23 -3.31 21.77
N PHE A 256 -19.67 -3.48 22.96
CA PHE A 256 -18.25 -3.78 23.09
C PHE A 256 -17.96 -5.26 22.80
N GLY A 257 -16.77 -5.54 22.26
CA GLY A 257 -16.29 -6.90 22.00
C GLY A 257 -16.68 -7.42 20.60
N VAL A 258 -16.46 -8.72 20.40
CA VAL A 258 -16.55 -9.39 19.09
C VAL A 258 -17.89 -9.16 18.38
N VAL A 259 -18.99 -9.21 19.14
CA VAL A 259 -20.35 -9.03 18.58
C VAL A 259 -20.52 -7.65 17.96
N GLY A 260 -20.09 -6.59 18.66
CA GLY A 260 -20.20 -5.23 18.13
C GLY A 260 -19.17 -4.91 17.06
N ALA A 261 -17.98 -5.51 17.15
CA ALA A 261 -16.93 -5.40 16.12
C ALA A 261 -17.43 -5.95 14.77
N TYR A 262 -18.02 -7.15 14.78
CA TYR A 262 -18.53 -7.80 13.57
C TYR A 262 -19.84 -7.18 13.08
N ALA A 263 -20.68 -6.65 13.98
CA ALA A 263 -21.87 -5.90 13.61
C ALA A 263 -21.59 -4.45 13.18
N SER A 264 -20.34 -3.99 13.26
CA SER A 264 -19.96 -2.66 12.79
C SER A 264 -20.02 -2.59 11.25
N THR A 265 -20.02 -1.37 10.70
CA THR A 265 -20.00 -1.17 9.25
C THR A 265 -18.80 -1.84 8.58
N LEU A 266 -17.66 -1.92 9.27
CA LEU A 266 -16.42 -2.53 8.78
C LEU A 266 -16.33 -4.05 9.03
N LYS A 267 -17.29 -4.64 9.75
CA LYS A 267 -17.41 -6.09 9.99
C LYS A 267 -16.12 -6.78 10.47
N TRP A 268 -15.53 -6.27 11.54
CA TRP A 268 -14.25 -6.76 12.06
C TRP A 268 -14.32 -8.24 12.49
N PRO A 269 -13.49 -9.15 11.92
CA PRO A 269 -13.41 -10.55 12.33
C PRO A 269 -12.53 -10.72 13.57
N VAL A 270 -12.53 -11.90 14.21
CA VAL A 270 -11.67 -12.23 15.36
C VAL A 270 -10.25 -12.57 14.90
N GLY A 271 -9.53 -11.57 14.41
CA GLY A 271 -8.10 -11.64 14.20
C GLY A 271 -7.35 -11.81 15.53
N GLY A 272 -6.82 -13.00 15.81
CA GLY A 272 -6.06 -13.27 17.03
C GLY A 272 -4.78 -12.41 17.17
N ASN A 273 -4.17 -12.41 18.36
CA ASN A 273 -3.01 -11.56 18.66
C ASN A 273 -1.75 -11.94 17.87
N ARG A 274 -1.05 -10.97 17.28
CA ARG A 274 0.22 -11.16 16.55
C ARG A 274 1.28 -10.17 17.03
N SER A 275 2.51 -10.65 17.21
CA SER A 275 3.68 -9.90 17.69
C SER A 275 4.90 -10.24 16.86
#